data_AF-A0A3D1ZYT4-F1
#
_entry.id   AF-A0A3D1ZYT4-F1
#
_cell.length_a   1.000
_cell.length_b   1.000
_cell.length_c   1.000
_cell.angle_alpha   90.00
_cell.angle_beta   90.00
_cell.angle_gamma   90.00
#
_symmetry.space_group_name_H-M   'P 1'
#
loop_
_entity.id
_entity.type
_entity.pdbx_description
1 polymer ?
#
loop_
_entity_poly.entity_id
_entity_poly.type
_entity_poly.pdbx_seq_one_letter_code
_entity_poly.pdbx_strand_id
1 'polypeptide(L)'
;LDIKQVIRPADDSAVDLAKEAYTEKGILVNSGAFDDMDFDMAFDTIAAELDSQGKGRVTTNYRLRDWGVSRQRYWGAPIPVINCKQCGSVPVPEDQLP
;
A
#
# COMPACT_ATOMS: atom_id res chain seq x y z
N LEU A 1 3.17 -6.52 23.01
CA LEU A 1 3.01 -7.41 21.84
C LEU A 1 4.28 -8.23 21.74
N ASP A 2 4.18 -9.46 21.24
CA ASP A 2 5.35 -10.33 21.07
C ASP A 2 6.17 -9.91 19.84
N ILE A 3 7.50 -10.05 19.91
CA ILE A 3 8.43 -9.72 18.82
C ILE A 3 9.05 -11.02 18.32
N LYS A 4 8.67 -11.45 17.11
CA LYS A 4 9.17 -12.67 16.49
C LYS A 4 10.03 -12.33 15.28
N GLN A 5 11.27 -12.81 15.27
CA GLN A 5 12.14 -12.73 14.10
C GLN A 5 11.70 -13.73 13.03
N VAL A 6 11.49 -13.24 11.80
CA VAL A 6 11.15 -14.08 10.64
C VAL A 6 12.13 -13.93 9.47
N ILE A 7 13.07 -12.99 9.57
CA ILE A 7 14.10 -12.74 8.54
C ILE A 7 15.47 -12.71 9.24
N ARG A 8 16.45 -13.39 8.64
CA ARG A 8 17.87 -13.27 9.00
C ARG A 8 18.66 -12.61 7.86
N PRO A 9 19.75 -11.88 8.16
CA PRO A 9 20.65 -11.36 7.15
C PRO A 9 21.30 -12.49 6.34
N ALA A 10 21.58 -12.24 5.06
CA ALA A 10 22.24 -13.23 4.21
C ALA A 10 23.74 -13.41 4.51
N ASP A 11 24.34 -12.45 5.22
CA ASP A 11 25.74 -12.46 5.67
C ASP A 11 25.92 -13.01 7.10
N ASP A 12 24.85 -13.57 7.69
CA ASP A 12 24.80 -14.05 9.07
C ASP A 12 25.20 -12.98 10.11
N SER A 13 25.07 -11.69 9.77
CA SER A 13 25.28 -10.61 10.74
C SER A 13 24.27 -10.68 11.89
N ALA A 14 24.71 -10.24 13.08
CA ALA A 14 23.87 -10.28 14.27
C ALA A 14 22.75 -9.22 14.19
N VAL A 15 21.50 -9.65 14.35
CA VAL A 15 20.33 -8.76 14.43
C VAL A 15 19.90 -8.61 15.89
N ASP A 16 19.83 -7.36 16.36
CA ASP A 16 19.35 -7.00 17.70
C ASP A 16 17.96 -6.35 17.64
N LEU A 17 16.92 -7.18 17.70
CA LEU A 17 15.52 -6.72 17.65
C LEU A 17 15.07 -5.95 18.90
N ALA A 18 15.86 -5.95 19.99
CA ALA A 18 15.56 -5.13 21.16
C ALA A 18 15.92 -3.66 20.91
N LYS A 19 16.80 -3.38 19.94
CA LYS A 19 17.19 -2.02 19.57
C LYS A 19 16.36 -1.47 18.41
N GLU A 20 16.26 -2.21 17.31
CA GLU A 20 15.57 -1.76 16.11
C GLU A 20 15.07 -2.91 15.22
N ALA A 21 14.18 -2.59 14.29
CA ALA A 21 13.70 -3.56 13.31
C ALA A 21 14.75 -3.77 12.20
N TYR A 22 14.94 -5.02 11.81
CA TYR A 22 15.68 -5.35 10.60
C TYR A 22 14.79 -5.14 9.37
N THR A 23 15.17 -4.22 8.48
CA THR A 23 14.33 -3.80 7.34
C THR A 23 14.88 -4.24 5.98
N GLU A 24 16.07 -4.83 5.94
CA GLU A 24 16.69 -5.29 4.69
C GLU A 24 16.11 -6.63 4.24
N LYS A 25 16.28 -6.93 2.95
CA LYS A 25 15.91 -8.23 2.39
C LYS A 25 16.92 -9.29 2.84
N GLY A 26 16.42 -10.41 3.32
CA GLY A 26 17.24 -11.52 3.82
C GLY A 26 16.60 -12.87 3.56
N ILE A 27 16.98 -13.86 4.37
CA ILE A 27 16.51 -15.25 4.28
C ILE A 27 15.44 -15.48 5.34
N LEU A 28 14.38 -16.20 4.99
CA LEU A 28 13.31 -16.53 5.93
C LEU A 28 13.75 -17.54 6.99
N VAL A 29 13.32 -17.30 8.23
CA VAL A 29 13.48 -18.19 9.38
C VAL A 29 12.20 -18.22 10.21
N ASN A 30 11.99 -19.26 11.02
CA ASN A 30 10.81 -19.41 11.89
C ASN A 30 9.45 -19.28 11.17
N SER A 31 9.44 -19.58 9.87
CA SER A 31 8.33 -19.43 8.91
C SER A 31 7.83 -20.78 8.38
N GLY A 32 8.38 -21.91 8.84
CA GLY A 32 7.86 -23.24 8.56
C GLY A 32 8.23 -23.71 7.17
N ALA A 33 7.24 -23.94 6.30
CA ALA A 33 7.48 -24.42 4.94
C ALA A 33 8.26 -23.45 4.04
N PHE A 34 8.44 -22.20 4.49
CA PHE A 34 9.15 -21.15 3.77
C PHE A 34 10.55 -20.87 4.33
N ASP A 35 11.02 -21.65 5.30
CA ASP A 35 12.36 -21.47 5.87
C ASP A 35 13.45 -21.68 4.82
N ASP A 36 14.56 -20.95 4.97
CA ASP A 36 15.73 -20.94 4.07
C ASP A 36 15.48 -20.39 2.65
N MET A 37 14.29 -19.84 2.36
CA MET A 37 14.02 -19.14 1.11
C MET A 37 14.59 -17.72 1.11
N ASP A 38 15.14 -17.28 -0.04
CA ASP A 38 15.49 -15.89 -0.28
C ASP A 38 14.26 -15.02 -0.52
N PHE A 39 14.43 -13.69 -0.56
CA PHE A 39 13.30 -12.76 -0.66
C PHE A 39 12.43 -12.98 -1.90
N ASP A 40 13.02 -13.15 -3.08
CA ASP A 40 12.26 -13.22 -4.33
C ASP A 40 11.48 -14.55 -4.38
N MET A 41 12.11 -15.67 -4.03
CA MET A 41 11.45 -16.97 -3.97
C MET A 41 10.39 -17.03 -2.87
N ALA A 42 10.66 -16.44 -1.70
CA ALA A 42 9.71 -16.36 -0.60
C ALA A 42 8.46 -15.57 -0.97
N PHE A 43 8.63 -14.40 -1.61
CA PHE A 43 7.53 -13.55 -2.02
C PHE A 43 6.59 -14.29 -2.98
N ASP A 44 7.13 -14.90 -4.03
CA ASP A 44 6.36 -15.62 -5.03
C ASP A 44 5.64 -16.84 -4.44
N THR A 45 6.35 -17.62 -3.60
CA THR A 45 5.79 -18.85 -3.00
C THR A 45 4.66 -18.54 -2.02
N ILE A 46 4.84 -17.54 -1.15
CA ILE A 46 3.81 -17.15 -0.19
C ILE A 46 2.60 -16.53 -0.91
N ALA A 47 2.84 -15.71 -1.94
CA ALA A 47 1.76 -15.13 -2.73
C ALA A 47 0.93 -16.21 -3.44
N ALA A 48 1.58 -17.21 -4.05
CA ALA A 48 0.91 -18.33 -4.72
C ALA A 48 0.11 -19.20 -3.73
N GLU A 49 0.67 -19.48 -2.55
CA GLU A 49 -0.03 -20.26 -1.52
C GLU A 49 -1.30 -19.52 -1.04
N LEU A 50 -1.21 -18.23 -0.77
CA LEU A 50 -2.35 -17.42 -0.34
C LEU A 50 -3.44 -17.30 -1.42
N ASP A 51 -3.04 -17.18 -2.68
CA ASP A 51 -3.97 -17.14 -3.82
C ASP A 51 -4.69 -18.48 -4.00
N SER A 52 -3.97 -19.60 -3.91
CA SER A 52 -4.55 -20.95 -4.00
C SER A 52 -5.59 -21.24 -2.90
N GLN A 53 -5.41 -20.64 -1.71
CA GLN A 53 -6.36 -20.74 -0.60
C GLN A 53 -7.48 -19.70 -0.66
N GLY A 54 -7.50 -18.81 -1.66
CA GLY A 54 -8.47 -17.70 -1.75
C GLY A 54 -8.34 -16.67 -0.63
N LYS A 55 -7.15 -16.56 -0.01
CA LYS A 55 -6.87 -15.68 1.15
C LYS A 55 -6.08 -14.43 0.78
N GLY A 56 -5.64 -14.29 -0.45
CA GLY A 56 -4.90 -13.12 -0.91
C GLY A 56 -4.70 -13.13 -2.41
N ARG A 57 -4.17 -12.02 -2.94
CA ARG A 57 -3.69 -11.89 -4.32
C ARG A 57 -2.63 -10.80 -4.39
N VAL A 58 -1.73 -10.87 -5.36
CA VAL A 58 -0.76 -9.79 -5.61
C VAL A 58 -1.49 -8.54 -6.08
N THR A 59 -1.13 -7.39 -5.51
CA THR A 59 -1.74 -6.09 -5.86
C THR A 59 -0.65 -5.02 -5.96
N THR A 60 -0.64 -4.27 -7.06
CA THR A 60 0.24 -3.11 -7.25
C THR A 60 -0.32 -1.90 -6.51
N ASN A 61 0.51 -1.26 -5.68
CA ASN A 61 0.15 -0.04 -4.96
C ASN A 61 1.07 1.11 -5.36
N TYR A 62 0.56 2.34 -5.32
CA TYR A 62 1.30 3.55 -5.63
C TYR A 62 1.40 4.44 -4.38
N ARG A 63 2.56 5.08 -4.22
CA ARG A 63 2.71 6.19 -3.26
C ARG A 63 1.92 7.42 -3.72
N LEU A 64 1.75 7.58 -5.03
CA LEU A 64 0.98 8.67 -5.63
C LEU A 64 -0.46 8.64 -5.12
N ARG A 65 -1.00 9.81 -4.84
CA ARG A 65 -2.37 10.02 -4.39
C ARG A 65 -3.11 10.84 -5.42
N ASP A 66 -4.44 10.76 -5.36
CA ASP A 66 -5.30 11.61 -6.17
C ASP A 66 -5.02 13.09 -5.90
N TRP A 67 -5.19 13.89 -6.94
CA TRP A 67 -4.95 15.31 -6.87
C TRP A 67 -6.15 16.04 -6.26
N GLY A 68 -6.03 16.41 -4.99
CA GLY A 68 -6.98 17.30 -4.34
C GLY A 68 -6.88 18.73 -4.87
N VAL A 69 -7.76 19.12 -5.79
CA VAL A 69 -7.79 20.47 -6.41
C VAL A 69 -8.60 21.50 -5.62
N SER A 70 -9.54 21.06 -4.78
CA SER A 70 -10.47 21.95 -4.06
C SER A 70 -9.79 22.80 -2.99
N ARG A 71 -10.18 24.07 -2.83
CA ARG A 71 -9.64 25.00 -1.83
C ARG A 71 -10.73 25.86 -1.20
N GLN A 72 -10.66 26.11 0.11
CA GLN A 72 -11.53 27.07 0.82
C GLN A 72 -10.91 28.48 0.79
N ARG A 73 -10.74 29.03 -0.42
CA ARG A 73 -10.18 30.37 -0.66
C ARG A 73 -11.05 31.11 -1.66
N TYR A 74 -11.27 32.40 -1.43
CA TYR A 74 -12.04 33.26 -2.33
C TYR A 74 -11.30 33.52 -3.65
N TRP A 75 -9.98 33.74 -3.60
CA TRP A 75 -9.20 34.11 -4.77
C TRP A 75 -8.72 32.88 -5.55
N GLY A 76 -9.52 32.45 -6.53
CA GLY A 76 -9.24 31.33 -7.43
C GLY A 76 -10.39 31.14 -8.43
N ALA A 77 -10.21 30.25 -9.40
CA ALA A 77 -11.28 29.89 -10.32
C ALA A 77 -12.40 29.12 -9.57
N PRO A 78 -13.69 29.46 -9.76
CA PRO A 78 -14.79 28.68 -9.22
C PRO A 78 -14.79 27.24 -9.75
N ILE A 79 -15.12 26.27 -8.89
CA ILE A 79 -15.32 24.88 -9.31
C ILE A 79 -16.70 24.78 -9.98
N PRO A 80 -16.80 24.33 -11.24
CA PRO A 80 -18.05 24.36 -12.02
C PRO A 80 -18.99 23.19 -11.65
N VAL A 81 -19.43 23.15 -10.39
CA VAL A 81 -20.36 22.15 -9.85
C VAL A 81 -21.50 22.84 -9.11
N ILE A 82 -22.73 22.42 -9.41
CA ILE A 82 -23.97 22.88 -8.78
C ILE A 82 -24.48 21.77 -7.86
N ASN A 83 -24.92 22.14 -6.66
CA ASN A 83 -25.62 21.21 -5.75
C ASN A 83 -27.13 21.37 -5.90
N CYS A 84 -27.75 20.46 -6.65
CA CYS A 84 -29.20 20.39 -6.82
C CYS A 84 -29.85 19.65 -5.64
N LYS A 85 -30.95 20.19 -5.09
CA LYS A 85 -31.67 19.60 -3.96
C LYS A 85 -32.27 18.22 -4.25
N GLN A 86 -32.56 17.90 -5.52
CA GLN A 86 -33.14 16.62 -5.93
C GLN A 86 -32.13 15.71 -6.64
N CYS A 87 -31.12 16.27 -7.32
CA CYS A 87 -30.21 15.50 -8.19
C CYS A 87 -28.80 15.30 -7.60
N GLY A 88 -28.43 15.99 -6.51
CA GLY A 88 -27.07 15.97 -5.97
C GLY A 88 -26.11 16.90 -6.71
N SER A 89 -24.83 16.54 -6.77
CA SER A 89 -23.78 17.32 -7.44
C SER A 89 -23.80 17.09 -8.95
N VAL A 90 -24.04 18.16 -9.72
CA VAL A 90 -24.09 18.14 -11.18
C VAL A 90 -23.14 19.18 -11.77
N PRO A 91 -22.54 18.95 -12.94
CA PRO A 91 -21.69 19.95 -13.59
C PRO A 91 -22.51 21.17 -14.03
N VAL A 92 -21.87 22.34 -14.05
CA VAL A 92 -22.43 23.54 -14.70
C VAL A 92 -22.55 23.27 -16.22
N PRO A 93 -23.68 23.62 -16.88
CA PRO A 93 -23.81 23.52 -18.33
C PRO A 93 -22.74 24.30 -19.10
N GLU A 94 -22.30 23.79 -20.26
CA GLU A 94 -21.20 24.38 -21.03
C GLU A 94 -21.47 25.82 -21.50
N ASP A 95 -22.72 26.13 -21.83
CA ASP A 95 -23.19 27.47 -22.23
C ASP A 95 -23.25 28.48 -21.06
N GLN A 96 -23.02 28.02 -19.84
CA GLN A 96 -22.98 28.82 -18.61
C GLN A 96 -21.55 28.97 -18.05
N LEU A 97 -20.53 28.48 -18.77
CA LEU A 97 -19.12 28.68 -18.43
C LEU A 97 -18.54 29.90 -19.18
N PRO A 98 -17.54 30.60 -18.61
CA PRO A 98 -17.33 30.87 -17.18
C PRO A 98 -18.29 31.92 -16.62
#